data_AF-A0A085NII5-F1
#
_entry.id   AF-A0A085NII5-F1
#
_cell.length_a   1.000
_cell.length_b   1.000
_cell.length_c   1.000
_cell.angle_alpha   90.00
_cell.angle_beta   90.00
_cell.angle_gamma   90.00
#
_symmetry.space_group_name_H-M   'P 1'
#
loop_
_entity.id
_entity.type
_entity.pdbx_description
1 polymer ?
#
loop_
_entity_poly.entity_id
_entity_poly.type
_entity_poly.pdbx_seq_one_letter_code
_entity_poly.pdbx_strand_id
1 'polypeptide(L)'
;MCAHVRFTIVHSSSSHRLRAITGINALLLAAVSGRLIRRRLIGAFFENSIRVGRRIRAECFPFADMNERAMFAVLWVLLQLDRLQGDTSYRSILENHDKVISPEAKLFPNPTLAFVTPWNGRGYDVAKLYGSKFSHISPVWFRLIPGDADCQIDGQHDIDRGWLSDVRAANPNVSIVPRFLVEYRDLESAVNFVSNEKVQNKCFRMLTEFVQRNNFDGVVFEVYVQTQPIMKQQKMGKVGLLQTVINLAEHLKAAGKSISLVVPPCNADGDQQSLFNPTDFRWVEPFVDFVVVMTYDYNGRNAAALGPPVAPLPWVRRCMTELAKASPSSSEKLLMGINFYGYLYDADKLSAEAIIGPSYLELLREKEPTIQWDAEAAEHFTYIGQKVVTNYPSLEAVGSKIELAKELGVGVAIWEIGQGLDHFYNLL
;
A
#
# COMPACT_ATOMS: atom_id res chain seq x y z
N MET A 1 34.42 -0.94 -18.37
CA MET A 1 35.51 -0.19 -17.72
C MET A 1 34.90 0.79 -16.73
N CYS A 2 34.94 0.46 -15.44
CA CYS A 2 34.48 1.35 -14.37
C CYS A 2 35.67 2.18 -13.87
N ALA A 3 35.53 3.51 -13.89
CA ALA A 3 36.45 4.41 -13.19
C ALA A 3 35.77 4.90 -11.92
N HIS A 4 36.37 4.57 -10.77
CA HIS A 4 36.00 5.12 -9.47
C HIS A 4 36.49 6.57 -9.34
N VAL A 5 35.64 7.46 -8.83
CA VAL A 5 36.05 8.76 -8.32
C VAL A 5 35.52 8.90 -6.90
N ARG A 6 36.45 9.05 -5.94
CA ARG A 6 36.19 9.40 -4.53
C ARG A 6 36.12 10.93 -4.41
N PHE A 7 35.19 11.45 -3.62
CA PHE A 7 35.28 12.80 -3.06
C PHE A 7 34.95 12.83 -1.57
N THR A 8 35.75 13.62 -0.85
CA THR A 8 35.73 13.90 0.59
C THR A 8 34.78 15.08 0.87
N ILE A 9 34.02 15.02 1.96
CA ILE A 9 33.00 16.02 2.35
C ILE A 9 33.59 17.06 3.31
N VAL A 10 33.28 18.35 3.09
CA VAL A 10 33.41 19.43 4.08
C VAL A 10 32.06 20.14 4.20
N HIS A 11 31.55 20.31 5.43
CA HIS A 11 30.29 20.98 5.75
C HIS A 11 30.44 22.50 5.85
N SER A 12 29.46 23.28 5.35
CA SER A 12 29.07 24.58 5.97
C SER A 12 27.69 25.07 5.48
N SER A 13 27.20 26.15 6.10
CA SER A 13 25.83 26.40 6.57
C SER A 13 24.91 27.25 5.68
N SER A 14 23.64 27.22 6.08
CA SER A 14 22.43 27.99 5.72
C SER A 14 22.62 29.40 5.13
N SER A 15 22.77 29.51 3.81
CA SER A 15 22.39 30.70 3.01
C SER A 15 22.14 30.42 1.52
N HIS A 16 22.21 29.17 1.07
CA HIS A 16 22.22 28.83 -0.36
C HIS A 16 20.87 28.56 -1.03
N ARG A 17 19.74 28.52 -0.30
CA ARG A 17 18.44 28.13 -0.88
C ARG A 17 17.85 29.15 -1.87
N LEU A 18 18.03 30.47 -1.67
CA LEU A 18 17.46 31.46 -2.59
C LEU A 18 18.20 31.57 -3.94
N ARG A 19 19.50 31.28 -3.99
CA ARG A 19 20.28 31.34 -5.25
C ARG A 19 20.05 30.12 -6.17
N ALA A 20 19.55 29.00 -5.63
CA ALA A 20 19.27 27.79 -6.41
C ALA A 20 18.05 27.97 -7.35
N ILE A 21 17.04 28.74 -6.94
CA ILE A 21 15.81 28.98 -7.70
C ILE A 21 16.10 29.84 -8.95
N THR A 22 16.99 30.83 -8.84
CA THR A 22 17.39 31.69 -9.96
C THR A 22 18.20 30.95 -11.04
N GLY A 23 18.94 29.91 -10.69
CA GLY A 23 19.73 29.10 -11.64
C GLY A 23 18.87 28.20 -12.55
N ILE A 24 17.74 27.72 -12.02
CA ILE A 24 16.79 26.85 -12.75
C ILE A 24 16.08 27.65 -13.86
N ASN A 25 15.70 28.90 -13.59
CA ASN A 25 15.08 29.77 -14.60
C ASN A 25 16.03 30.09 -15.76
N ALA A 26 17.33 30.28 -15.48
CA ALA A 26 18.34 30.54 -16.52
C ALA A 26 18.61 29.32 -17.42
N LEU A 27 18.59 28.11 -16.86
CA LEU A 27 18.75 26.85 -17.61
C LEU A 27 17.51 26.47 -18.44
N LEU A 28 16.30 26.78 -17.95
CA LEU A 28 15.05 26.64 -18.71
C LEU A 28 14.96 27.65 -19.86
N LEU A 29 15.45 28.88 -19.68
CA LEU A 29 15.57 29.88 -20.75
C LEU A 29 16.62 29.49 -21.82
N ALA A 30 17.73 28.85 -21.42
CA ALA A 30 18.76 28.38 -22.35
C ALA A 30 18.33 27.13 -23.16
N ALA A 31 17.31 26.40 -22.71
CA ALA A 31 16.79 25.21 -23.41
C ALA A 31 15.97 25.54 -24.67
N VAL A 32 15.66 26.82 -24.91
CA VAL A 32 14.97 27.30 -26.13
C VAL A 32 15.87 27.26 -27.37
N SER A 33 17.20 27.11 -27.22
CA SER A 33 18.14 27.01 -28.34
C SER A 33 18.75 25.61 -28.45
N GLY A 34 18.08 24.76 -29.23
CA GLY A 34 18.53 23.53 -29.91
C GLY A 34 19.83 22.81 -29.52
N ARG A 35 19.67 21.51 -29.25
CA ARG A 35 20.62 20.39 -29.46
C ARG A 35 22.00 20.51 -28.81
N LEU A 36 22.06 20.31 -27.48
CA LEU A 36 23.19 19.61 -26.83
C LEU A 36 22.89 19.17 -25.38
N ILE A 37 21.64 18.86 -25.03
CA ILE A 37 21.19 18.92 -23.63
C ILE A 37 20.82 17.57 -22.97
N ARG A 38 21.06 16.41 -23.60
CA ARG A 38 20.80 15.12 -22.92
C ARG A 38 21.75 14.83 -21.75
N ARG A 39 23.05 15.10 -21.87
CA ARG A 39 24.04 14.81 -20.80
C ARG A 39 24.16 15.92 -19.75
N ARG A 40 23.94 17.20 -20.11
CA ARG A 40 24.10 18.34 -19.19
C ARG A 40 22.89 18.57 -18.28
N LEU A 41 21.66 18.33 -18.75
CA LEU A 41 20.46 18.42 -17.88
C LEU A 41 20.46 17.32 -16.81
N ILE A 42 20.80 16.10 -17.21
CA ILE A 42 20.96 14.96 -16.30
C ILE A 42 22.05 15.30 -15.26
N GLY A 43 23.23 15.76 -15.70
CA GLY A 43 24.31 16.16 -14.78
C GLY A 43 23.94 17.29 -13.80
N ALA A 44 23.24 18.33 -14.27
CA ALA A 44 22.83 19.46 -13.44
C ALA A 44 21.74 19.11 -12.41
N PHE A 45 20.85 18.17 -12.74
CA PHE A 45 19.84 17.65 -11.81
C PHE A 45 20.51 16.85 -10.67
N PHE A 46 21.56 16.09 -10.97
CA PHE A 46 22.30 15.32 -9.97
C PHE A 46 23.22 16.18 -9.09
N GLU A 47 23.90 17.19 -9.64
CA GLU A 47 24.74 18.09 -8.84
C GLU A 47 23.93 18.89 -7.81
N ASN A 48 22.68 19.27 -8.11
CA ASN A 48 21.83 19.98 -7.16
C ASN A 48 21.22 19.06 -6.08
N SER A 49 20.91 17.81 -6.42
CA SER A 49 20.41 16.81 -5.45
C SER A 49 21.46 16.50 -4.37
N ILE A 50 22.74 16.41 -4.78
CA ILE A 50 23.88 16.23 -3.88
C ILE A 50 24.07 17.44 -2.94
N ARG A 51 23.70 18.67 -3.36
CA ARG A 51 23.77 19.88 -2.53
C ARG A 51 22.68 20.00 -1.47
N VAL A 52 21.56 19.29 -1.60
CA VAL A 52 20.43 19.31 -0.66
C VAL A 52 20.51 18.15 0.36
N GLY A 53 21.59 17.35 0.33
CA GLY A 53 21.80 16.26 1.29
C GLY A 53 20.94 15.01 1.02
N ARG A 54 20.13 14.99 -0.05
CA ARG A 54 19.37 13.82 -0.50
C ARG A 54 20.09 13.17 -1.69
N ARG A 55 20.65 11.97 -1.51
CA ARG A 55 21.12 11.13 -2.62
C ARG A 55 19.91 10.65 -3.43
N ILE A 56 19.55 11.34 -4.50
CA ILE A 56 18.71 10.76 -5.54
C ILE A 56 19.58 9.74 -6.30
N ARG A 57 19.36 8.43 -6.06
CA ARG A 57 19.96 7.39 -6.91
C ARG A 57 19.20 7.38 -8.23
N ALA A 58 19.94 7.51 -9.33
CA ALA A 58 19.47 7.30 -10.69
C ALA A 58 19.39 5.80 -10.99
N GLU A 59 18.59 5.05 -10.26
CA GLU A 59 18.36 3.64 -10.57
C GLU A 59 16.84 3.47 -10.66
N CYS A 60 16.37 3.09 -11.86
CA CYS A 60 14.99 2.70 -12.19
C CYS A 60 13.99 3.78 -12.68
N PHE A 61 14.35 4.64 -13.64
CA PHE A 61 13.35 5.24 -14.55
C PHE A 61 13.79 5.07 -16.02
N PRO A 62 12.94 4.55 -16.92
CA PRO A 62 13.29 4.29 -18.31
C PRO A 62 13.24 5.59 -19.12
N PHE A 63 14.13 6.54 -18.82
CA PHE A 63 14.29 7.76 -19.63
C PHE A 63 14.91 7.49 -21.00
N ALA A 64 15.43 6.28 -21.24
CA ALA A 64 16.13 5.91 -22.46
C ALA A 64 15.22 6.00 -23.71
N ASP A 65 13.94 5.61 -23.57
CA ASP A 65 13.00 5.46 -24.69
C ASP A 65 11.91 6.55 -24.73
N MET A 66 11.91 7.50 -23.80
CA MET A 66 10.93 8.57 -23.75
C MET A 66 11.28 9.74 -24.67
N ASN A 67 10.29 10.28 -25.37
CA ASN A 67 10.44 11.54 -26.10
C ASN A 67 10.61 12.72 -25.14
N GLU A 68 11.22 13.82 -25.61
CA GLU A 68 11.56 14.97 -24.76
C GLU A 68 10.34 15.57 -24.03
N ARG A 69 9.18 15.60 -24.68
CA ARG A 69 7.94 16.12 -24.08
C ARG A 69 7.45 15.28 -22.90
N ALA A 70 7.47 13.95 -23.04
CA ALA A 70 7.09 13.03 -21.97
C ALA A 70 8.08 13.11 -20.79
N MET A 71 9.38 13.25 -21.09
CA MET A 71 10.40 13.44 -20.06
C MET A 71 10.19 14.74 -19.27
N PHE A 72 9.89 15.86 -19.95
CA PHE A 72 9.59 17.13 -19.29
C PHE A 72 8.31 17.07 -18.44
N ALA A 73 7.27 16.38 -18.92
CA ALA A 73 6.04 16.19 -18.14
C ALA A 73 6.30 15.43 -16.84
N VAL A 74 7.05 14.32 -16.90
CA VAL A 74 7.44 13.56 -15.70
C VAL A 74 8.30 14.39 -14.76
N LEU A 75 9.31 15.09 -15.27
CA LEU A 75 10.18 15.95 -14.46
C LEU A 75 9.38 17.05 -13.76
N TRP A 76 8.41 17.64 -14.45
CA TRP A 76 7.53 18.66 -13.88
C TRP A 76 6.65 18.11 -12.76
N VAL A 77 6.05 16.92 -12.94
CA VAL A 77 5.27 16.24 -11.88
C VAL A 77 6.15 15.97 -10.65
N LEU A 78 7.36 15.44 -10.84
CA LEU A 78 8.29 15.17 -9.75
C LEU A 78 8.71 16.44 -8.99
N LEU A 79 8.91 17.56 -9.69
CA LEU A 79 9.22 18.84 -9.08
C LEU A 79 8.05 19.40 -8.25
N GLN A 80 6.81 19.23 -8.71
CA GLN A 80 5.64 19.64 -7.93
C GLN A 80 5.44 18.73 -6.71
N LEU A 81 5.70 17.43 -6.84
CA LEU A 81 5.68 16.47 -5.74
C LEU A 81 6.69 16.81 -4.63
N ASP A 82 7.93 17.15 -4.99
CA ASP A 82 8.96 17.55 -4.03
C ASP A 82 8.55 18.81 -3.24
N ARG A 83 7.83 19.74 -3.90
CA ARG A 83 7.25 20.91 -3.22
C ARG A 83 6.16 20.53 -2.22
N LEU A 84 5.28 19.58 -2.58
CA LEU A 84 4.22 19.10 -1.69
C LEU A 84 4.76 18.33 -0.48
N GLN A 85 5.92 17.69 -0.60
CA GLN A 85 6.57 16.97 0.51
C GLN A 85 7.40 17.88 1.43
N GLY A 86 7.77 19.08 0.99
CA GLY A 86 8.73 19.93 1.69
C GLY A 86 8.20 20.69 2.91
N ASP A 87 6.89 20.93 3.01
CA ASP A 87 6.24 21.60 4.15
C ASP A 87 5.12 20.70 4.70
N THR A 88 5.36 20.16 5.89
CA THR A 88 4.45 19.23 6.58
C THR A 88 3.67 19.89 7.72
N SER A 89 3.65 21.23 7.77
CA SER A 89 2.82 21.97 8.72
C SER A 89 1.34 21.71 8.50
N TYR A 90 0.53 21.85 9.56
CA TYR A 90 -0.93 21.65 9.46
C TYR A 90 -1.56 22.59 8.41
N ARG A 91 -1.06 23.83 8.27
CA ARG A 91 -1.51 24.78 7.25
C ARG A 91 -1.21 24.29 5.84
N SER A 92 0.01 23.82 5.60
CA SER A 92 0.38 23.25 4.30
C SER A 92 -0.48 22.03 3.95
N ILE A 93 -0.77 21.14 4.90
CA ILE A 93 -1.67 20.01 4.66
C ILE A 93 -3.08 20.52 4.30
N LEU A 94 -3.64 21.46 5.08
CA LEU A 94 -4.94 22.05 4.80
C LEU A 94 -5.02 22.75 3.43
N GLU A 95 -3.92 23.36 2.98
CA GLU A 95 -3.84 24.04 1.69
C GLU A 95 -3.65 23.12 0.48
N ASN A 96 -3.14 21.90 0.69
CA ASN A 96 -2.64 21.05 -0.39
C ASN A 96 -3.21 19.63 -0.43
N HIS A 97 -4.01 19.20 0.57
CA HIS A 97 -4.46 17.81 0.69
C HIS A 97 -5.27 17.29 -0.50
N ASP A 98 -5.94 18.18 -1.24
CA ASP A 98 -6.81 17.89 -2.39
C ASP A 98 -6.09 18.07 -3.74
N LYS A 99 -4.84 18.55 -3.76
CA LYS A 99 -4.12 18.85 -5.00
C LYS A 99 -3.53 17.61 -5.64
N VAL A 100 -4.17 17.15 -6.71
CA VAL A 100 -3.65 16.09 -7.58
C VAL A 100 -3.08 16.69 -8.86
N ILE A 101 -1.78 16.49 -9.08
CA ILE A 101 -1.00 17.10 -10.17
C ILE A 101 -1.24 16.36 -11.49
N SER A 102 -1.32 15.03 -11.44
CA SER A 102 -1.57 14.20 -12.62
C SER A 102 -2.41 12.97 -12.23
N PRO A 103 -3.75 13.09 -12.33
CA PRO A 103 -4.67 12.03 -11.89
C PRO A 103 -4.56 10.77 -12.77
N GLU A 104 -4.18 10.93 -14.03
CA GLU A 104 -4.11 9.82 -14.99
C GLU A 104 -2.73 9.14 -15.05
N ALA A 105 -1.65 9.81 -14.66
CA ALA A 105 -0.31 9.24 -14.74
C ALA A 105 -0.02 8.29 -13.58
N LYS A 106 0.40 7.05 -13.90
CA LYS A 106 0.89 6.08 -12.92
C LYS A 106 2.42 6.22 -12.77
N LEU A 107 2.89 6.63 -11.59
CA LEU A 107 4.32 6.84 -11.29
C LEU A 107 4.98 5.63 -10.63
N PHE A 108 4.21 4.80 -9.94
CA PHE A 108 4.65 3.56 -9.32
C PHE A 108 4.49 2.41 -10.32
N PRO A 109 5.59 1.80 -10.80
CA PRO A 109 5.52 0.87 -11.93
C PRO A 109 4.91 -0.50 -11.57
N ASN A 110 4.97 -0.89 -10.29
CA ASN A 110 4.60 -2.23 -9.84
C ASN A 110 3.07 -2.34 -9.63
N PRO A 111 2.55 -3.56 -9.37
CA PRO A 111 1.14 -3.75 -9.07
C PRO A 111 0.67 -2.91 -7.86
N THR A 112 -0.53 -2.35 -7.97
CA THR A 112 -1.17 -1.52 -6.96
C THR A 112 -2.59 -2.06 -6.77
N LEU A 113 -2.82 -2.75 -5.66
CA LEU A 113 -4.13 -3.21 -5.20
C LEU A 113 -4.73 -2.14 -4.30
N ALA A 114 -5.99 -1.78 -4.53
CA ALA A 114 -6.71 -0.83 -3.72
C ALA A 114 -7.99 -1.45 -3.15
N PHE A 115 -8.13 -1.45 -1.83
CA PHE A 115 -9.36 -1.85 -1.17
C PHE A 115 -10.40 -0.72 -1.20
N VAL A 116 -11.68 -1.09 -1.38
CA VAL A 116 -12.83 -0.17 -1.36
C VAL A 116 -13.87 -0.71 -0.41
N THR A 117 -14.31 0.09 0.56
CA THR A 117 -15.24 -0.35 1.61
C THR A 117 -16.61 0.35 1.52
N PRO A 118 -17.74 -0.35 1.75
CA PRO A 118 -19.07 0.28 1.76
C PRO A 118 -19.23 1.42 2.77
N TRP A 119 -18.53 1.36 3.90
CA TRP A 119 -18.62 2.36 4.97
C TRP A 119 -17.74 3.60 4.75
N ASN A 120 -16.84 3.60 3.76
CA ASN A 120 -16.09 4.78 3.32
C ASN A 120 -16.39 5.08 1.84
N GLY A 121 -17.60 5.59 1.57
CA GLY A 121 -18.14 5.78 0.21
C GLY A 121 -17.23 6.54 -0.77
N ARG A 122 -16.36 7.44 -0.28
CA ARG A 122 -15.34 8.13 -1.09
C ARG A 122 -14.43 7.18 -1.87
N GLY A 123 -14.19 5.97 -1.36
CA GLY A 123 -13.36 4.98 -2.04
C GLY A 123 -13.91 4.58 -3.42
N TYR A 124 -15.24 4.59 -3.58
CA TYR A 124 -15.90 4.31 -4.86
C TYR A 124 -15.59 5.39 -5.89
N ASP A 125 -15.56 6.66 -5.47
CA ASP A 125 -15.21 7.79 -6.33
C ASP A 125 -13.73 7.78 -6.69
N VAL A 126 -12.87 7.52 -5.71
CA VAL A 126 -11.42 7.40 -5.92
C VAL A 126 -11.07 6.31 -6.92
N ALA A 127 -11.72 5.15 -6.86
CA ALA A 127 -11.50 4.05 -7.81
C ALA A 127 -11.79 4.46 -9.27
N LYS A 128 -12.70 5.41 -9.49
CA LYS A 128 -13.01 5.98 -10.82
C LYS A 128 -12.03 7.11 -11.16
N LEU A 129 -11.88 8.09 -10.27
CA LEU A 129 -11.09 9.31 -10.50
C LEU A 129 -9.61 9.01 -10.75
N TYR A 130 -9.05 8.03 -10.05
CA TYR A 130 -7.64 7.67 -10.11
C TYR A 130 -7.44 6.23 -10.61
N GLY A 131 -8.40 5.70 -11.36
CA GLY A 131 -8.44 4.29 -11.80
C GLY A 131 -7.19 3.82 -12.54
N SER A 132 -6.54 4.70 -13.30
CA SER A 132 -5.30 4.39 -14.04
C SER A 132 -4.09 4.12 -13.13
N LYS A 133 -4.14 4.54 -11.87
CA LYS A 133 -3.10 4.30 -10.86
C LYS A 133 -3.19 2.91 -10.22
N PHE A 134 -4.33 2.24 -10.35
CA PHE A 134 -4.56 0.93 -9.75
C PHE A 134 -4.49 -0.17 -10.80
N SER A 135 -3.74 -1.24 -10.53
CA SER A 135 -3.85 -2.45 -11.36
C SER A 135 -4.97 -3.36 -10.88
N HIS A 136 -5.32 -3.30 -9.60
CA HIS A 136 -6.36 -4.10 -9.01
C HIS A 136 -7.26 -3.28 -8.08
N ILE A 137 -8.56 -3.49 -8.17
CA ILE A 137 -9.56 -2.94 -7.24
C ILE A 137 -10.20 -4.10 -6.50
N SER A 138 -10.18 -4.06 -5.17
CA SER A 138 -10.76 -5.08 -4.31
C SER A 138 -11.89 -4.52 -3.46
N PRO A 139 -13.14 -4.62 -3.93
CA PRO A 139 -14.28 -4.25 -3.11
C PRO A 139 -14.45 -5.22 -1.92
N VAL A 140 -14.73 -4.65 -0.75
CA VAL A 140 -14.86 -5.34 0.54
C VAL A 140 -16.34 -5.60 0.83
N TRP A 141 -16.94 -6.49 0.04
CA TRP A 141 -18.37 -6.82 0.14
C TRP A 141 -18.62 -8.17 0.80
N PHE A 142 -17.79 -9.16 0.50
CA PHE A 142 -18.20 -10.54 0.69
C PHE A 142 -17.63 -11.19 1.95
N ARG A 143 -18.48 -12.03 2.54
CA ARG A 143 -18.10 -13.04 3.52
C ARG A 143 -18.39 -14.42 2.96
N LEU A 144 -17.40 -15.32 3.05
CA LEU A 144 -17.56 -16.73 2.77
C LEU A 144 -17.77 -17.45 4.10
N ILE A 145 -18.93 -18.06 4.28
CA ILE A 145 -19.36 -18.68 5.54
C ILE A 145 -19.39 -20.19 5.34
N PRO A 146 -18.39 -20.94 5.85
CA PRO A 146 -18.39 -22.39 5.77
C PRO A 146 -19.50 -23.02 6.61
N GLY A 147 -20.15 -24.04 6.07
CA GLY A 147 -21.08 -24.89 6.78
C GLY A 147 -20.68 -26.37 6.72
N ASP A 148 -21.64 -27.23 7.07
CA ASP A 148 -21.36 -28.65 7.31
C ASP A 148 -21.11 -29.40 5.99
N ALA A 149 -21.82 -29.01 4.93
CA ALA A 149 -21.78 -29.66 3.62
C ALA A 149 -21.33 -28.75 2.47
N ASP A 150 -21.46 -27.43 2.61
CA ASP A 150 -21.14 -26.40 1.62
C ASP A 150 -20.80 -25.07 2.31
N CYS A 151 -20.69 -23.98 1.53
CA CYS A 151 -20.49 -22.63 2.03
C CYS A 151 -21.63 -21.71 1.56
N GLN A 152 -21.77 -20.57 2.22
CA GLN A 152 -22.63 -19.48 1.80
C GLN A 152 -21.79 -18.23 1.49
N ILE A 153 -22.27 -17.41 0.57
CA ILE A 153 -21.68 -16.09 0.25
C ILE A 153 -22.68 -15.03 0.68
N ASP A 154 -22.28 -14.22 1.66
CA ASP A 154 -23.02 -13.05 2.11
C ASP A 154 -22.43 -11.76 1.51
N GLY A 155 -23.19 -10.65 1.54
CA GLY A 155 -22.79 -9.36 0.97
C GLY A 155 -23.14 -9.17 -0.51
N GLN A 156 -23.93 -10.08 -1.09
CA GLN A 156 -24.32 -10.02 -2.51
C GLN A 156 -25.14 -8.77 -2.88
N HIS A 157 -25.81 -8.17 -1.89
CA HIS A 157 -26.60 -6.95 -2.07
C HIS A 157 -25.74 -5.69 -2.26
N ASP A 158 -24.46 -5.72 -1.88
CA ASP A 158 -23.53 -4.59 -2.04
C ASP A 158 -22.95 -4.49 -3.47
N ILE A 159 -23.27 -5.43 -4.36
CA ILE A 159 -22.78 -5.40 -5.74
C ILE A 159 -23.40 -4.24 -6.50
N ASP A 160 -22.60 -3.21 -6.74
CA ASP A 160 -22.95 -2.11 -7.63
C ASP A 160 -22.42 -2.37 -9.06
N ARG A 161 -23.32 -2.84 -9.94
CA ARG A 161 -22.98 -3.10 -11.36
C ARG A 161 -22.65 -1.84 -12.14
N GLY A 162 -23.24 -0.70 -11.78
CA GLY A 162 -22.96 0.58 -12.43
C GLY A 162 -21.53 1.02 -12.10
N TRP A 163 -21.18 0.99 -10.80
CA TRP A 163 -19.84 1.30 -10.34
C TRP A 163 -18.77 0.38 -10.94
N LEU A 164 -19.02 -0.93 -11.03
CA LEU A 164 -18.11 -1.86 -11.69
C LEU A 164 -17.84 -1.49 -13.16
N SER A 165 -18.88 -1.04 -13.87
CA SER A 165 -18.76 -0.56 -15.24
C SER A 165 -17.93 0.73 -15.31
N ASP A 166 -18.18 1.69 -14.42
CA ASP A 166 -17.47 2.96 -14.37
C ASP A 166 -15.96 2.77 -14.05
N VAL A 167 -15.63 1.87 -13.14
CA VAL A 167 -14.23 1.53 -12.81
C VAL A 167 -13.51 0.93 -14.02
N ARG A 168 -14.14 0.00 -14.74
CA ARG A 168 -13.56 -0.55 -15.98
C ARG A 168 -13.48 0.49 -17.10
N ALA A 169 -14.40 1.45 -17.16
CA ALA A 169 -14.33 2.54 -18.12
C ALA A 169 -13.14 3.47 -17.83
N ALA A 170 -12.86 3.75 -16.55
CA ALA A 170 -11.72 4.56 -16.13
C ALA A 170 -10.37 3.85 -16.39
N ASN A 171 -10.32 2.52 -16.27
CA ASN A 171 -9.13 1.73 -16.60
C ASN A 171 -9.54 0.36 -17.19
N PRO A 172 -9.51 0.19 -18.52
CA PRO A 172 -9.89 -1.06 -19.17
C PRO A 172 -9.03 -2.28 -18.79
N ASN A 173 -7.83 -2.05 -18.26
CA ASN A 173 -6.89 -3.10 -17.85
C ASN A 173 -6.97 -3.42 -16.35
N VAL A 174 -7.92 -2.82 -15.61
CA VAL A 174 -8.07 -3.06 -14.18
C VAL A 174 -8.62 -4.46 -13.90
N SER A 175 -8.01 -5.14 -12.94
CA SER A 175 -8.52 -6.40 -12.40
C SER A 175 -9.42 -6.12 -11.19
N ILE A 176 -10.70 -6.47 -11.28
CA ILE A 176 -11.62 -6.37 -10.15
C ILE A 176 -11.63 -7.70 -9.41
N VAL A 177 -11.06 -7.70 -8.20
CA VAL A 177 -10.78 -8.89 -7.38
C VAL A 177 -11.40 -8.71 -5.99
N PRO A 178 -12.72 -8.93 -5.81
CA PRO A 178 -13.38 -8.72 -4.53
C PRO A 178 -12.76 -9.51 -3.39
N ARG A 179 -12.80 -8.93 -2.20
CA ARG A 179 -12.32 -9.58 -0.99
C ARG A 179 -13.39 -10.53 -0.45
N PHE A 180 -12.98 -11.77 -0.16
CA PHE A 180 -13.79 -12.75 0.54
C PHE A 180 -13.15 -13.06 1.89
N LEU A 181 -13.80 -12.58 2.95
CA LEU A 181 -13.44 -12.91 4.33
C LEU A 181 -14.07 -14.24 4.72
N VAL A 182 -13.27 -15.19 5.20
CA VAL A 182 -13.80 -16.41 5.78
C VAL A 182 -14.34 -16.10 7.17
N GLU A 183 -15.64 -16.34 7.38
CA GLU A 183 -16.32 -16.15 8.65
C GLU A 183 -16.86 -17.49 9.14
N TYR A 184 -16.34 -17.95 10.27
CA TYR A 184 -16.79 -19.19 10.90
C TYR A 184 -17.95 -18.93 11.85
N ARG A 185 -18.95 -19.83 11.84
CA ARG A 185 -20.07 -19.77 12.78
C ARG A 185 -19.65 -20.18 14.20
N ASP A 186 -18.72 -21.13 14.26
CA ASP A 186 -18.24 -21.74 15.48
C ASP A 186 -16.89 -22.45 15.22
N LEU A 187 -16.34 -23.05 16.27
CA LEU A 187 -15.11 -23.82 16.20
C LEU A 187 -15.22 -25.06 15.28
N GLU A 188 -16.37 -25.74 15.30
CA GLU A 188 -16.57 -26.98 14.55
C GLU A 188 -16.55 -26.73 13.04
N SER A 189 -17.27 -25.70 12.58
CA SER A 189 -17.25 -25.26 11.19
C SER A 189 -15.85 -24.84 10.74
N ALA A 190 -15.05 -24.21 11.60
CA ALA A 190 -13.67 -23.89 11.29
C ALA A 190 -12.80 -25.14 11.09
N VAL A 191 -12.89 -26.10 12.01
CA VAL A 191 -12.12 -27.36 11.94
C VAL A 191 -12.57 -28.22 10.76
N ASN A 192 -13.88 -28.32 10.52
CA ASN A 192 -14.43 -29.05 9.38
C ASN A 192 -13.96 -28.42 8.06
N PHE A 193 -14.06 -27.10 7.93
CA PHE A 193 -13.66 -26.40 6.71
C PHE A 193 -12.20 -26.64 6.33
N VAL A 194 -11.26 -26.60 7.29
CA VAL A 194 -9.83 -26.80 6.99
C VAL A 194 -9.42 -28.26 6.83
N SER A 195 -10.22 -29.21 7.33
CA SER A 195 -9.87 -30.63 7.38
C SER A 195 -10.67 -31.49 6.39
N ASN A 196 -11.76 -30.98 5.84
CA ASN A 196 -12.69 -31.73 5.01
C ASN A 196 -12.65 -31.27 3.54
N GLU A 197 -11.84 -31.96 2.74
CA GLU A 197 -11.64 -31.66 1.33
C GLU A 197 -12.96 -31.67 0.52
N LYS A 198 -13.92 -32.55 0.87
CA LYS A 198 -15.21 -32.61 0.16
C LYS A 198 -16.03 -31.35 0.37
N VAL A 199 -16.00 -30.78 1.59
CA VAL A 199 -16.66 -29.51 1.91
C VAL A 199 -15.96 -28.36 1.21
N GLN A 200 -14.62 -28.33 1.24
CA GLN A 200 -13.83 -27.34 0.50
C GLN A 200 -14.14 -27.34 -0.99
N ASN A 201 -14.15 -28.51 -1.63
CA ASN A 201 -14.38 -28.63 -3.08
C ASN A 201 -15.79 -28.15 -3.48
N LYS A 202 -16.80 -28.42 -2.65
CA LYS A 202 -18.15 -27.87 -2.88
C LYS A 202 -18.18 -26.35 -2.69
N CYS A 203 -17.56 -25.87 -1.62
CA CYS A 203 -17.44 -24.45 -1.31
C CYS A 203 -16.74 -23.67 -2.42
N PHE A 204 -15.59 -24.14 -2.89
CA PHE A 204 -14.76 -23.46 -3.87
C PHE A 204 -15.31 -23.55 -5.29
N ARG A 205 -16.04 -24.63 -5.62
CA ARG A 205 -16.85 -24.65 -6.85
C ARG A 205 -17.91 -23.55 -6.84
N MET A 206 -18.68 -23.46 -5.76
CA MET A 206 -19.73 -22.45 -5.60
C MET A 206 -19.18 -21.01 -5.62
N LEU A 207 -18.03 -20.77 -4.96
CA LEU A 207 -17.32 -19.49 -5.04
C LEU A 207 -16.83 -19.19 -6.46
N THR A 208 -16.24 -20.15 -7.15
CA THR A 208 -15.74 -19.97 -8.52
C THR A 208 -16.89 -19.64 -9.49
N GLU A 209 -18.01 -20.36 -9.38
CA GLU A 209 -19.23 -20.07 -10.16
C GLU A 209 -19.80 -18.68 -9.84
N PHE A 210 -19.72 -18.23 -8.58
CA PHE A 210 -20.12 -16.88 -8.20
C PHE A 210 -19.22 -15.81 -8.83
N VAL A 211 -17.90 -16.01 -8.80
CA VAL A 211 -16.89 -15.12 -9.42
C VAL A 211 -17.11 -15.02 -10.93
N GLN A 212 -17.35 -16.15 -11.61
CA GLN A 212 -17.62 -16.18 -13.05
C GLN A 212 -18.93 -15.47 -13.41
N ARG A 213 -20.03 -15.77 -12.71
CA ARG A 213 -21.36 -15.18 -12.98
C ARG A 213 -21.39 -13.66 -12.80
N ASN A 214 -20.56 -13.12 -11.91
CA ASN A 214 -20.47 -11.68 -11.67
C ASN A 214 -19.34 -10.99 -12.45
N ASN A 215 -18.64 -11.72 -13.33
CA ASN A 215 -17.54 -11.19 -14.14
C ASN A 215 -16.44 -10.50 -13.33
N PHE A 216 -16.11 -11.08 -12.17
CA PHE A 216 -14.92 -10.69 -11.40
C PHE A 216 -13.69 -11.39 -11.99
N ASP A 217 -12.53 -10.75 -11.87
CA ASP A 217 -11.27 -11.23 -12.46
C ASP A 217 -10.54 -12.21 -11.55
N GLY A 218 -10.94 -12.27 -10.27
CA GLY A 218 -10.34 -13.12 -9.26
C GLY A 218 -10.85 -12.82 -7.86
N VAL A 219 -10.09 -13.23 -6.86
CA VAL A 219 -10.45 -13.13 -5.45
C VAL A 219 -9.26 -12.64 -4.62
N VAL A 220 -9.50 -11.71 -3.70
CA VAL A 220 -8.63 -11.51 -2.54
C VAL A 220 -9.15 -12.38 -1.41
N PHE A 221 -8.42 -13.43 -1.06
CA PHE A 221 -8.84 -14.42 -0.08
C PHE A 221 -8.27 -14.09 1.30
N GLU A 222 -9.15 -13.79 2.25
CA GLU A 222 -8.77 -13.51 3.63
C GLU A 222 -9.28 -14.62 4.54
N VAL A 223 -8.38 -15.55 4.83
CA VAL A 223 -8.63 -16.72 5.68
C VAL A 223 -7.60 -16.84 6.81
N TYR A 224 -6.36 -16.37 6.57
CA TYR A 224 -5.24 -16.72 7.42
C TYR A 224 -5.39 -16.22 8.87
N VAL A 225 -5.80 -14.95 9.02
CA VAL A 225 -5.95 -14.31 10.33
C VAL A 225 -7.11 -14.89 11.13
N GLN A 226 -8.17 -15.32 10.45
CA GLN A 226 -9.37 -15.89 11.09
C GLN A 226 -9.10 -17.32 11.56
N THR A 227 -8.37 -18.09 10.76
CA THR A 227 -8.17 -19.53 10.99
C THR A 227 -6.99 -19.85 11.89
N GLN A 228 -5.88 -19.11 11.79
CA GLN A 228 -4.65 -19.49 12.49
C GLN A 228 -4.81 -19.53 14.02
N PRO A 229 -5.46 -18.56 14.69
CA PRO A 229 -5.66 -18.61 16.13
C PRO A 229 -6.45 -19.85 16.56
N ILE A 230 -7.47 -20.22 15.77
CA ILE A 230 -8.28 -21.41 15.98
C ILE A 230 -7.42 -22.68 15.87
N MET A 231 -6.60 -22.79 14.82
CA MET A 231 -5.71 -23.94 14.63
C MET A 231 -4.70 -24.07 15.76
N LYS A 232 -4.13 -22.95 16.21
CA LYS A 232 -3.22 -22.93 17.37
C LYS A 232 -3.93 -23.42 18.64
N GLN A 233 -5.15 -22.96 18.91
CA GLN A 233 -5.95 -23.41 20.05
C GLN A 233 -6.26 -24.92 19.99
N GLN A 234 -6.54 -25.44 18.79
CA GLN A 234 -6.78 -26.87 18.56
C GLN A 234 -5.50 -27.71 18.44
N LYS A 235 -4.32 -27.12 18.62
CA LYS A 235 -3.00 -27.77 18.44
C LYS A 235 -2.84 -28.39 17.04
N MET A 236 -3.53 -27.83 16.05
CA MET A 236 -3.42 -28.20 14.65
C MET A 236 -2.27 -27.41 13.99
N GLY A 237 -1.52 -28.08 13.13
CA GLY A 237 -0.51 -27.42 12.30
C GLY A 237 -1.14 -26.56 11.20
N LYS A 238 -0.30 -25.80 10.48
CA LYS A 238 -0.74 -24.91 9.40
C LYS A 238 -1.08 -25.62 8.09
N VAL A 239 -0.74 -26.91 7.96
CA VAL A 239 -0.84 -27.66 6.70
C VAL A 239 -2.26 -27.64 6.12
N GLY A 240 -3.29 -27.88 6.94
CA GLY A 240 -4.69 -27.83 6.48
C GLY A 240 -5.09 -26.46 5.95
N LEU A 241 -4.66 -25.38 6.62
CA LEU A 241 -4.88 -24.00 6.17
C LEU A 241 -4.17 -23.71 4.85
N LEU A 242 -2.89 -24.10 4.70
CA LEU A 242 -2.16 -23.90 3.44
C LEU A 242 -2.79 -24.71 2.29
N GLN A 243 -3.21 -25.95 2.55
CA GLN A 243 -3.90 -26.78 1.56
C GLN A 243 -5.25 -26.19 1.16
N THR A 244 -5.96 -25.55 2.11
CA THR A 244 -7.21 -24.82 1.84
C THR A 244 -6.98 -23.70 0.82
N VAL A 245 -5.88 -22.94 0.95
CA VAL A 245 -5.51 -21.89 -0.01
C VAL A 245 -5.17 -22.48 -1.38
N ILE A 246 -4.35 -23.53 -1.41
CA ILE A 246 -3.95 -24.20 -2.65
C ILE A 246 -5.18 -24.75 -3.40
N ASN A 247 -6.09 -25.38 -2.67
CA ASN A 247 -7.31 -25.95 -3.26
C ASN A 247 -8.20 -24.86 -3.90
N LEU A 248 -8.40 -23.72 -3.23
CA LEU A 248 -9.13 -22.60 -3.85
C LEU A 248 -8.39 -22.05 -5.08
N ALA A 249 -7.07 -21.91 -5.00
CA ALA A 249 -6.26 -21.41 -6.10
C ALA A 249 -6.37 -22.30 -7.35
N GLU A 250 -6.40 -23.62 -7.18
CA GLU A 250 -6.58 -24.57 -8.29
C GLU A 250 -7.96 -24.45 -8.94
N HIS A 251 -9.03 -24.29 -8.14
CA HIS A 251 -10.39 -24.05 -8.66
C HIS A 251 -10.47 -22.75 -9.47
N LEU A 252 -9.92 -21.65 -8.94
CA LEU A 252 -9.91 -20.35 -9.62
C LEU A 252 -9.05 -20.40 -10.90
N LYS A 253 -7.87 -21.01 -10.84
CA LYS A 253 -6.98 -21.16 -11.99
C LYS A 253 -7.63 -21.95 -13.12
N ALA A 254 -8.35 -23.04 -12.81
CA ALA A 254 -9.10 -23.81 -13.80
C ALA A 254 -10.19 -22.98 -14.51
N ALA A 255 -10.70 -21.94 -13.84
CA ALA A 255 -11.66 -20.98 -14.38
C ALA A 255 -11.02 -19.72 -14.99
N GLY A 256 -9.69 -19.65 -15.07
CA GLY A 256 -8.97 -18.47 -15.55
C GLY A 256 -9.10 -17.24 -14.64
N LYS A 257 -9.22 -17.46 -13.33
CA LYS A 257 -9.39 -16.41 -12.30
C LYS A 257 -8.17 -16.35 -11.39
N SER A 258 -7.83 -15.14 -10.95
CA SER A 258 -6.67 -14.91 -10.06
C SER A 258 -7.02 -15.08 -8.58
N ILE A 259 -6.00 -15.31 -7.76
CA ILE A 259 -6.08 -15.36 -6.31
C ILE A 259 -4.94 -14.57 -5.66
N SER A 260 -5.32 -13.66 -4.77
CA SER A 260 -4.40 -12.98 -3.86
C SER A 260 -4.68 -13.42 -2.43
N LEU A 261 -3.67 -13.86 -1.69
CA LEU A 261 -3.82 -14.28 -0.29
C LEU A 261 -3.47 -13.14 0.66
N VAL A 262 -4.37 -12.81 1.60
CA VAL A 262 -4.07 -11.87 2.68
C VAL A 262 -3.39 -12.60 3.84
N VAL A 263 -2.26 -12.07 4.31
CA VAL A 263 -1.49 -12.64 5.42
C VAL A 263 -1.13 -11.57 6.47
N PRO A 264 -1.02 -11.96 7.75
CA PRO A 264 -0.51 -11.06 8.78
C PRO A 264 0.96 -10.69 8.50
N PRO A 265 1.43 -9.55 9.03
CA PRO A 265 2.84 -9.18 8.94
C PRO A 265 3.71 -10.07 9.83
N CYS A 266 5.02 -9.88 9.73
CA CYS A 266 5.95 -10.41 10.72
C CYS A 266 5.74 -9.74 12.09
N ASN A 267 6.06 -10.44 13.18
CA ASN A 267 5.88 -9.89 14.53
C ASN A 267 6.74 -8.65 14.76
N ALA A 268 6.23 -7.76 15.61
CA ALA A 268 6.97 -6.58 16.06
C ALA A 268 8.30 -6.96 16.71
N ASP A 269 8.24 -7.89 17.66
CA ASP A 269 9.41 -8.55 18.22
C ASP A 269 10.00 -9.56 17.20
N GLY A 270 11.27 -9.37 16.82
CA GLY A 270 11.94 -10.23 15.85
C GLY A 270 12.37 -11.59 16.34
N ASP A 271 12.38 -11.80 17.65
CA ASP A 271 12.68 -13.10 18.23
C ASP A 271 11.46 -14.02 18.21
N GLN A 272 10.26 -13.45 18.01
CA GLN A 272 9.01 -14.21 17.96
C GLN A 272 8.73 -14.73 16.54
N GLN A 273 8.40 -16.03 16.46
CA GLN A 273 8.03 -16.66 15.21
C GLN A 273 6.75 -16.05 14.61
N SER A 274 6.86 -15.59 13.37
CA SER A 274 5.75 -14.96 12.64
C SER A 274 4.64 -15.96 12.29
N LEU A 275 3.40 -15.48 12.30
CA LEU A 275 2.23 -16.30 11.98
C LEU A 275 2.27 -16.83 10.55
N PHE A 276 2.73 -16.04 9.58
CA PHE A 276 3.07 -16.47 8.23
C PHE A 276 4.56 -16.23 8.00
N ASN A 277 5.28 -17.21 7.44
CA ASN A 277 6.75 -17.15 7.32
C ASN A 277 7.22 -17.62 5.93
N PRO A 278 8.53 -17.51 5.61
CA PRO A 278 9.03 -17.85 4.27
C PRO A 278 8.81 -19.32 3.87
N THR A 279 8.71 -20.23 4.84
CA THR A 279 8.37 -21.64 4.55
C THR A 279 6.91 -21.76 4.13
N ASP A 280 6.00 -21.12 4.87
CA ASP A 280 4.58 -21.07 4.50
C ASP A 280 4.39 -20.43 3.12
N PHE A 281 5.10 -19.35 2.84
CA PHE A 281 5.03 -18.66 1.55
C PHE A 281 5.50 -19.55 0.39
N ARG A 282 6.65 -20.23 0.53
CA ARG A 282 7.16 -21.14 -0.51
C ARG A 282 6.17 -22.23 -0.93
N TRP A 283 5.28 -22.66 -0.02
CA TRP A 283 4.27 -23.66 -0.32
C TRP A 283 3.12 -23.11 -1.19
N VAL A 284 2.66 -21.89 -0.91
CA VAL A 284 1.51 -21.29 -1.61
C VAL A 284 1.91 -20.44 -2.81
N GLU A 285 3.16 -19.95 -2.85
CA GLU A 285 3.71 -19.07 -3.89
C GLU A 285 3.45 -19.58 -5.32
N PRO A 286 3.57 -20.87 -5.66
CA PRO A 286 3.31 -21.34 -7.03
C PRO A 286 1.85 -21.25 -7.46
N PHE A 287 0.92 -21.15 -6.51
CA PHE A 287 -0.52 -21.26 -6.74
C PHE A 287 -1.23 -19.90 -6.71
N VAL A 288 -0.71 -18.94 -5.94
CA VAL A 288 -1.28 -17.58 -5.83
C VAL A 288 -0.63 -16.60 -6.80
N ASP A 289 -1.39 -15.60 -7.23
CA ASP A 289 -0.88 -14.47 -8.02
C ASP A 289 -0.11 -13.50 -7.11
N PHE A 290 -0.70 -13.18 -5.96
CA PHE A 290 -0.10 -12.29 -4.97
C PHE A 290 -0.30 -12.76 -3.53
N VAL A 291 0.61 -12.33 -2.66
CA VAL A 291 0.46 -12.34 -1.20
C VAL A 291 0.42 -10.90 -0.72
N VAL A 292 -0.71 -10.50 -0.14
CA VAL A 292 -0.96 -9.19 0.44
C VAL A 292 -0.57 -9.23 1.91
N VAL A 293 0.53 -8.56 2.26
CA VAL A 293 1.06 -8.54 3.63
C VAL A 293 0.51 -7.31 4.35
N MET A 294 -0.19 -7.50 5.46
CA MET A 294 -0.77 -6.41 6.26
C MET A 294 0.31 -5.70 7.10
N THR A 295 1.27 -5.04 6.46
CA THR A 295 2.38 -4.30 7.10
C THR A 295 1.94 -2.97 7.70
N TYR A 296 0.91 -3.00 8.55
CA TYR A 296 0.37 -1.91 9.36
C TYR A 296 -0.24 -2.49 10.65
N ASP A 297 -0.68 -1.61 11.54
CA ASP A 297 -1.11 -1.96 12.91
C ASP A 297 0.00 -2.66 13.74
N TYR A 298 1.24 -2.15 13.63
CA TYR A 298 2.45 -2.71 14.24
C TYR A 298 2.33 -3.15 15.71
N ASN A 299 1.70 -2.32 16.55
CA ASN A 299 1.52 -2.59 17.97
C ASN A 299 0.13 -3.13 18.33
N GLY A 300 -0.70 -3.46 17.33
CA GLY A 300 -2.12 -3.74 17.52
C GLY A 300 -2.88 -2.55 18.13
N ARG A 301 -4.15 -2.78 18.52
CA ARG A 301 -5.03 -1.73 19.08
C ARG A 301 -4.85 -1.46 20.58
N ASN A 302 -4.08 -2.30 21.28
CA ASN A 302 -4.00 -2.31 22.76
C ASN A 302 -2.70 -1.70 23.30
N ALA A 303 -1.98 -0.92 22.50
CA ALA A 303 -0.75 -0.29 22.96
C ALA A 303 -1.06 0.74 24.05
N ALA A 304 -0.59 0.49 25.28
CA ALA A 304 -0.69 1.41 26.42
C ALA A 304 0.23 2.64 26.29
N ALA A 305 0.94 2.77 25.16
CA ALA A 305 1.81 3.90 24.86
C ALA A 305 1.03 5.01 24.13
N LEU A 306 1.33 6.27 24.44
CA LEU A 306 0.78 7.41 23.72
C LEU A 306 1.44 7.50 22.33
N GLY A 307 0.67 7.25 21.28
CA GLY A 307 1.13 7.43 19.90
C GLY A 307 2.23 6.47 19.44
N PRO A 308 2.04 5.15 19.47
CA PRO A 308 2.92 4.25 18.74
C PRO A 308 2.88 4.52 17.23
N PRO A 309 3.97 4.18 16.50
CA PRO A 309 3.95 4.14 15.05
C PRO A 309 2.94 3.09 14.55
N VAL A 310 2.24 3.40 13.45
CA VAL A 310 1.25 2.51 12.84
C VAL A 310 1.94 1.47 11.97
N ALA A 311 2.92 1.89 11.18
CA ALA A 311 3.69 1.03 10.29
C ALA A 311 5.14 1.53 10.14
N PRO A 312 5.95 1.43 11.20
CA PRO A 312 7.33 1.92 11.18
C PRO A 312 8.15 1.27 10.06
N LEU A 313 8.80 2.09 9.24
CA LEU A 313 9.46 1.68 8.00
C LEU A 313 10.53 0.58 8.19
N PRO A 314 11.34 0.56 9.27
CA PRO A 314 12.28 -0.54 9.51
C PRO A 314 11.57 -1.89 9.71
N TRP A 315 10.43 -1.90 10.40
CA TRP A 315 9.63 -3.12 10.59
C TRP A 315 9.00 -3.58 9.29
N VAL A 316 8.39 -2.66 8.54
CA VAL A 316 7.81 -2.95 7.21
C VAL A 316 8.88 -3.58 6.31
N ARG A 317 10.06 -2.95 6.22
CA ARG A 317 11.20 -3.47 5.46
C ARG A 317 11.55 -4.89 5.86
N ARG A 318 11.70 -5.15 7.16
CA ARG A 318 12.03 -6.48 7.68
C ARG A 318 10.98 -7.51 7.29
N CYS A 319 9.69 -7.24 7.49
CA CYS A 319 8.65 -8.20 7.14
C CYS A 319 8.67 -8.57 5.66
N MET A 320 8.84 -7.57 4.79
CA MET A 320 8.90 -7.80 3.35
C MET A 320 10.18 -8.54 2.94
N THR A 321 11.35 -8.15 3.46
CA THR A 321 12.62 -8.82 3.12
C THR A 321 12.70 -10.24 3.66
N GLU A 322 12.11 -10.55 4.83
CA GLU A 322 12.04 -11.93 5.31
C GLU A 322 11.23 -12.81 4.37
N LEU A 323 10.01 -12.39 3.98
CA LEU A 323 9.17 -13.16 3.05
C LEU A 323 9.81 -13.28 1.66
N ALA A 324 10.48 -12.24 1.18
CA ALA A 324 11.18 -12.27 -0.11
C ALA A 324 12.32 -13.31 -0.16
N LYS A 325 12.78 -13.87 0.98
CA LYS A 325 13.76 -14.98 1.01
C LYS A 325 13.13 -16.34 0.66
N ALA A 326 11.81 -16.43 0.47
CA ALA A 326 11.15 -17.69 0.16
C ALA A 326 11.67 -18.30 -1.15
N SER A 327 11.78 -17.51 -2.21
CA SER A 327 12.37 -17.87 -3.50
C SER A 327 12.93 -16.63 -4.23
N PRO A 328 13.78 -16.78 -5.28
CA PRO A 328 14.33 -15.64 -6.02
C PRO A 328 13.30 -14.71 -6.67
N SER A 329 12.09 -15.20 -6.99
CA SER A 329 11.01 -14.44 -7.64
C SER A 329 9.96 -13.92 -6.65
N SER A 330 10.12 -14.18 -5.36
CA SER A 330 9.10 -13.90 -4.35
C SER A 330 8.69 -12.43 -4.26
N SER A 331 9.61 -11.49 -4.49
CA SER A 331 9.28 -10.05 -4.48
C SER A 331 8.17 -9.69 -5.47
N GLU A 332 8.15 -10.30 -6.66
CA GLU A 332 7.17 -10.01 -7.71
C GLU A 332 5.74 -10.42 -7.31
N LYS A 333 5.63 -11.36 -6.37
CA LYS A 333 4.35 -11.85 -5.82
C LYS A 333 3.94 -11.17 -4.51
N LEU A 334 4.76 -10.28 -3.95
CA LEU A 334 4.46 -9.62 -2.69
C LEU A 334 3.81 -8.25 -2.93
N LEU A 335 2.70 -8.00 -2.23
CA LEU A 335 2.07 -6.68 -2.14
C LEU A 335 2.21 -6.16 -0.70
N MET A 336 2.97 -5.08 -0.55
CA MET A 336 3.21 -4.43 0.74
C MET A 336 2.00 -3.59 1.16
N GLY A 337 1.46 -3.84 2.35
CA GLY A 337 0.34 -3.11 2.92
C GLY A 337 0.69 -1.66 3.27
N ILE A 338 -0.16 -0.72 2.86
CA ILE A 338 -0.08 0.70 3.19
C ILE A 338 -1.41 1.15 3.79
N ASN A 339 -1.37 1.70 5.00
CA ASN A 339 -2.52 2.29 5.67
C ASN A 339 -2.78 3.72 5.20
N PHE A 340 -4.02 4.02 4.83
CA PHE A 340 -4.53 5.37 4.52
C PHE A 340 -5.37 5.96 5.67
N TYR A 341 -5.43 5.24 6.80
CA TYR A 341 -5.97 5.71 8.07
C TYR A 341 -4.84 5.86 9.10
N GLY A 342 -5.14 6.56 10.19
CA GLY A 342 -4.30 6.62 11.38
C GLY A 342 -5.05 6.25 12.64
N TYR A 343 -4.43 6.52 13.77
CA TYR A 343 -5.10 6.47 15.08
C TYR A 343 -4.94 7.78 15.83
N LEU A 344 -5.99 8.18 16.54
CA LEU A 344 -6.02 9.24 17.54
C LEU A 344 -5.92 8.59 18.91
N TYR A 345 -4.86 8.93 19.64
CA TYR A 345 -4.60 8.46 20.99
C TYR A 345 -4.89 9.58 21.97
N ASP A 346 -5.71 9.29 22.97
CA ASP A 346 -6.08 10.22 24.04
C ASP A 346 -5.67 9.61 25.38
N ALA A 347 -4.65 10.20 26.01
CA ALA A 347 -4.10 9.72 27.27
C ALA A 347 -5.09 9.83 28.43
N ASP A 348 -6.02 10.81 28.42
CA ASP A 348 -7.00 10.97 29.48
C ASP A 348 -8.11 9.93 29.37
N LYS A 349 -8.46 9.53 28.15
CA LYS A 349 -9.49 8.52 27.89
C LYS A 349 -8.97 7.10 27.84
N LEU A 350 -7.64 6.92 27.80
CA LEU A 350 -6.99 5.63 27.57
C LEU A 350 -7.53 4.94 26.31
N SER A 351 -7.74 5.72 25.25
CA SER A 351 -8.37 5.26 24.01
C SER A 351 -7.46 5.41 22.80
N ALA A 352 -7.62 4.50 21.84
CA ALA A 352 -7.05 4.58 20.50
C ALA A 352 -8.18 4.43 19.47
N GLU A 353 -8.55 5.52 18.82
CA GLU A 353 -9.65 5.57 17.85
C GLU A 353 -9.10 5.71 16.43
N ALA A 354 -9.66 4.99 15.46
CA ALA A 354 -9.26 5.16 14.08
C ALA A 354 -9.64 6.56 13.59
N ILE A 355 -8.72 7.23 12.89
CA ILE A 355 -8.95 8.54 12.28
C ILE A 355 -8.67 8.48 10.78
N ILE A 356 -9.56 9.09 10.00
CA ILE A 356 -9.52 9.12 8.54
C ILE A 356 -9.40 10.57 8.05
N GLY A 357 -9.09 10.76 6.77
CA GLY A 357 -8.79 12.06 6.16
C GLY A 357 -9.76 13.18 6.53
N PRO A 358 -11.08 13.04 6.36
CA PRO A 358 -12.04 14.07 6.76
C PRO A 358 -11.90 14.51 8.23
N SER A 359 -11.88 13.56 9.17
CA SER A 359 -11.74 13.83 10.60
C SER A 359 -10.36 14.38 10.96
N TYR A 360 -9.30 13.93 10.26
CA TYR A 360 -7.96 14.49 10.43
C TYR A 360 -7.90 15.96 10.00
N LEU A 361 -8.48 16.31 8.85
CA LEU A 361 -8.53 17.70 8.38
C LEU A 361 -9.34 18.59 9.32
N GLU A 362 -10.46 18.11 9.85
CA GLU A 362 -11.24 18.81 10.88
C GLU A 362 -10.39 19.07 12.13
N LEU A 363 -9.71 18.04 12.62
CA LEU A 363 -8.78 18.14 13.76
C LEU A 363 -7.69 19.21 13.54
N LEU A 364 -7.10 19.26 12.34
CA LEU A 364 -6.08 20.26 11.98
C LEU A 364 -6.64 21.68 12.00
N ARG A 365 -7.88 21.90 11.51
CA ARG A 365 -8.53 23.22 11.51
C ARG A 365 -8.85 23.71 12.91
N GLU A 366 -9.31 22.82 13.78
CA GLU A 366 -9.76 23.20 15.12
C GLU A 366 -8.63 23.37 16.13
N LYS A 367 -7.60 22.51 16.04
CA LYS A 367 -6.58 22.41 17.09
C LYS A 367 -5.27 23.09 16.76
N GLU A 368 -5.06 23.43 15.48
CA GLU A 368 -3.83 24.05 14.98
C GLU A 368 -2.55 23.37 15.53
N PRO A 369 -2.41 22.05 15.38
CA PRO A 369 -1.45 21.26 16.12
C PRO A 369 -0.01 21.40 15.62
N THR A 370 0.93 20.89 16.43
CA THR A 370 2.33 20.71 15.99
C THR A 370 2.48 19.33 15.35
N ILE A 371 3.08 19.27 14.18
CA ILE A 371 3.36 18.03 13.45
C ILE A 371 4.86 17.79 13.47
N GLN A 372 5.30 16.61 13.90
CA GLN A 372 6.71 16.25 14.03
C GLN A 372 7.01 14.97 13.28
N TRP A 373 8.14 14.97 12.56
CA TRP A 373 8.67 13.80 11.89
C TRP A 373 9.46 12.93 12.86
N ASP A 374 9.09 11.66 12.95
CA ASP A 374 9.91 10.64 13.58
C ASP A 374 10.76 9.95 12.49
N ALA A 375 12.07 10.18 12.56
CA ALA A 375 12.99 9.68 11.55
C ALA A 375 13.26 8.17 11.65
N GLU A 376 13.00 7.55 12.79
CA GLU A 376 13.21 6.11 12.99
C GLU A 376 12.02 5.32 12.42
N ALA A 377 10.81 5.71 12.78
CA ALA A 377 9.58 5.15 12.23
C ALA A 377 9.35 5.57 10.78
N ALA A 378 9.86 6.73 10.37
CA ALA A 378 9.51 7.42 9.14
C ALA A 378 8.00 7.74 9.04
N GLU A 379 7.46 8.26 10.14
CA GLU A 379 6.05 8.66 10.27
C GLU A 379 5.93 10.03 10.92
N HIS A 380 4.79 10.70 10.72
CA HIS A 380 4.51 11.99 11.34
C HIS A 380 3.56 11.82 12.53
N PHE A 381 3.89 12.50 13.63
CA PHE A 381 3.05 12.58 14.82
C PHE A 381 2.48 13.99 14.94
N THR A 382 1.17 14.08 15.04
CA THR A 382 0.43 15.33 15.23
C THR A 382 0.04 15.46 16.70
N TYR A 383 0.64 16.41 17.41
CA TYR A 383 0.45 16.63 18.84
C TYR A 383 -0.57 17.75 19.10
N ILE A 384 -1.57 17.43 19.92
CA ILE A 384 -2.61 18.37 20.38
C ILE A 384 -2.45 18.52 21.88
N GLY A 385 -1.80 19.61 22.28
CA GLY A 385 -1.34 19.78 23.65
C GLY A 385 -0.35 18.66 24.05
N GLN A 386 -0.48 18.15 25.27
CA GLN A 386 0.42 17.12 25.81
C GLN A 386 -0.20 15.71 25.87
N LYS A 387 -1.51 15.59 25.64
CA LYS A 387 -2.27 14.39 26.00
C LYS A 387 -2.90 13.68 24.81
N VAL A 388 -3.03 14.37 23.69
CA VAL A 388 -3.63 13.82 22.49
C VAL A 388 -2.59 13.84 21.38
N VAL A 389 -2.39 12.69 20.75
CA VAL A 389 -1.51 12.54 19.59
C VAL A 389 -2.21 11.71 18.54
N THR A 390 -2.01 12.06 17.27
CA THR A 390 -2.41 11.19 16.17
C THR A 390 -1.25 10.88 15.24
N ASN A 391 -1.25 9.65 14.74
CA ASN A 391 -0.38 9.21 13.67
C ASN A 391 -1.23 8.86 12.45
N TYR A 392 -1.67 9.92 11.75
CA TYR A 392 -2.30 9.82 10.44
C TYR A 392 -1.21 9.96 9.38
N PRO A 393 -1.22 9.13 8.31
CA PRO A 393 -0.17 9.16 7.30
C PRO A 393 -0.03 10.55 6.68
N SER A 394 1.21 10.93 6.39
CA SER A 394 1.55 12.13 5.63
C SER A 394 2.02 11.75 4.23
N LEU A 395 2.08 12.72 3.31
CA LEU A 395 2.62 12.49 1.97
C LEU A 395 4.07 11.95 2.01
N GLU A 396 4.89 12.42 2.95
CA GLU A 396 6.28 11.95 3.13
C GLU A 396 6.35 10.52 3.69
N ALA A 397 5.48 10.16 4.64
CA ALA A 397 5.41 8.80 5.19
C ALA A 397 4.93 7.79 4.13
N VAL A 398 3.88 8.12 3.37
CA VAL A 398 3.42 7.30 2.24
C VAL A 398 4.51 7.22 1.17
N GLY A 399 5.16 8.34 0.83
CA GLY A 399 6.26 8.38 -0.13
C GLY A 399 7.42 7.47 0.26
N SER A 400 7.81 7.46 1.54
CA SER A 400 8.86 6.59 2.06
C SER A 400 8.52 5.10 1.91
N LYS A 401 7.25 4.73 2.10
CA LYS A 401 6.76 3.36 1.85
C LYS A 401 6.77 3.04 0.35
N ILE A 402 6.35 3.96 -0.52
CA ILE A 402 6.42 3.75 -1.98
C ILE A 402 7.86 3.55 -2.46
N GLU A 403 8.83 4.34 -1.98
CA GLU A 403 10.24 4.17 -2.32
C GLU A 403 10.80 2.84 -1.80
N LEU A 404 10.42 2.41 -0.60
CA LEU A 404 10.75 1.08 -0.11
C LEU A 404 10.19 -0.03 -1.02
N ALA A 405 8.94 0.09 -1.48
CA ALA A 405 8.35 -0.90 -2.38
C ALA A 405 9.13 -1.00 -3.70
N LYS A 406 9.54 0.15 -4.26
CA LYS A 406 10.41 0.20 -5.46
C LYS A 406 11.75 -0.47 -5.21
N GLU A 407 12.40 -0.16 -4.08
CA GLU A 407 13.70 -0.73 -3.69
C GLU A 407 13.64 -2.26 -3.58
N LEU A 408 12.55 -2.79 -3.00
CA LEU A 408 12.37 -4.23 -2.79
C LEU A 408 11.82 -4.97 -4.02
N GLY A 409 11.41 -4.25 -5.07
CA GLY A 409 10.78 -4.82 -6.25
C GLY A 409 9.40 -5.43 -5.98
N VAL A 410 8.68 -4.96 -4.96
CA VAL A 410 7.36 -5.45 -4.56
C VAL A 410 6.25 -4.52 -5.04
N GLY A 411 5.02 -5.02 -5.16
CA GLY A 411 3.84 -4.17 -5.34
C GLY A 411 3.33 -3.59 -4.02
N VAL A 412 2.20 -2.87 -4.07
CA VAL A 412 1.56 -2.29 -2.88
C VAL A 412 0.07 -2.63 -2.81
N ALA A 413 -0.46 -2.72 -1.59
CA ALA A 413 -1.87 -2.91 -1.29
C ALA A 413 -2.35 -1.85 -0.29
N ILE A 414 -3.32 -1.01 -0.69
CA ILE A 414 -3.75 0.15 0.09
C ILE A 414 -5.03 -0.15 0.86
N TRP A 415 -4.98 -0.02 2.18
CA TRP A 415 -6.13 -0.09 3.08
C TRP A 415 -6.43 1.29 3.71
N GLU A 416 -7.53 1.95 3.38
CA GLU A 416 -8.28 1.80 2.13
C GLU A 416 -8.49 3.17 1.46
N ILE A 417 -8.86 3.17 0.18
CA ILE A 417 -8.70 4.37 -0.67
C ILE A 417 -9.78 5.45 -0.45
N GLY A 418 -10.78 5.21 0.40
CA GLY A 418 -11.72 6.22 0.89
C GLY A 418 -11.22 6.96 2.14
N GLN A 419 -10.15 6.48 2.80
CA GLN A 419 -9.67 7.04 4.06
C GLN A 419 -8.57 8.10 3.92
N GLY A 420 -7.84 8.10 2.81
CA GLY A 420 -6.65 8.95 2.60
C GLY A 420 -6.95 10.39 2.19
N LEU A 421 -5.88 11.18 1.97
CA LEU A 421 -5.93 12.50 1.34
C LEU A 421 -5.60 12.39 -0.16
N ASP A 422 -6.20 13.21 -1.02
CA ASP A 422 -6.07 13.03 -2.48
C ASP A 422 -4.63 13.19 -2.98
N HIS A 423 -3.87 14.10 -2.39
CA HIS A 423 -2.48 14.29 -2.77
C HIS A 423 -1.60 13.03 -2.59
N PHE A 424 -2.03 12.02 -1.81
CA PHE A 424 -1.33 10.73 -1.73
C PHE A 424 -1.31 10.00 -3.07
N TYR A 425 -2.34 10.14 -3.89
CA TYR A 425 -2.42 9.50 -5.21
C TYR A 425 -1.40 10.07 -6.19
N ASN A 426 -0.80 11.23 -5.91
CA ASN A 426 0.33 11.70 -6.71
C ASN A 426 1.56 10.79 -6.61
N LEU A 427 1.67 9.92 -5.60
CA LEU A 427 2.80 9.02 -5.41
C LEU A 427 2.68 7.70 -6.19
N LEU A 428 1.48 7.39 -6.68
CA LEU A 428 1.14 6.13 -7.36
C LEU A 428 1.24 6.24 -8.88
#